data_AF-S8EHJ0-F1
#
_entry.id   AF-S8EHJ0-F1
#
_cell.length_a   1.000
_cell.length_b   1.000
_cell.length_c   1.000
_cell.angle_alpha   90.00
_cell.angle_beta   90.00
_cell.angle_gamma   90.00
#
_symmetry.space_group_name_H-M   'P 1'
#
loop_
_entity.id
_entity.type
_entity.pdbx_description
1 polymer ?
#
loop_
_entity_poly.entity_id
_entity_poly.type
_entity_poly.pdbx_seq_one_letter_code
_entity_poly.pdbx_strand_id
1 'polypeptide(L)'
;MQELCRVWAKQRLNNRRAELDDMRQQRLLAAISKLRELGWGSELDRIAARKYEPLRQHSQLRLAKPLTDRAWLKIQNDVVACMEKIRNDRLRGGRRVVLGARLRTLQSVVSAARTAPPMRTITDEYKPGVHDLAIMPEVRELIDASDD
;
A
#
# COMPACT_ATOMS: atom_id res chain seq x y z
N MET A 1 -15.47 -49.39 -4.00
CA MET A 1 -14.73 -49.21 -2.73
C MET A 1 -13.66 -48.12 -2.79
N GLN A 2 -12.85 -48.01 -3.86
CA GLN A 2 -11.79 -46.99 -3.94
C GLN A 2 -12.29 -45.53 -3.98
N GLU A 3 -13.45 -45.26 -4.59
CA GLU A 3 -13.98 -43.90 -4.75
C GLU A 3 -14.45 -43.29 -3.41
N LEU A 4 -15.10 -44.08 -2.55
CA LEU A 4 -15.50 -43.67 -1.20
C LEU A 4 -14.29 -43.31 -0.33
N CYS A 5 -13.19 -44.07 -0.40
CA CYS A 5 -11.96 -43.75 0.34
C CYS A 5 -11.33 -42.44 -0.14
N ARG A 6 -11.36 -42.15 -1.45
CA ARG A 6 -10.84 -40.89 -2.03
C ARG A 6 -11.68 -39.69 -1.59
N VAL A 7 -13.01 -39.80 -1.65
CA VAL A 7 -13.93 -38.75 -1.19
C VAL A 7 -13.73 -38.46 0.30
N TRP A 8 -13.64 -39.51 1.13
CA TRP A 8 -13.38 -39.35 2.57
C TRP A 8 -12.03 -38.68 2.86
N ALA A 9 -10.96 -39.11 2.18
CA ALA A 9 -9.63 -38.51 2.34
C ALA A 9 -9.64 -37.02 1.94
N LYS A 10 -10.30 -36.68 0.82
CA LYS A 10 -10.48 -35.30 0.37
C LYS A 10 -11.28 -34.47 1.40
N GLN A 11 -12.36 -35.02 1.94
CA GLN A 11 -13.16 -34.35 2.95
C GLN A 11 -12.36 -34.09 4.23
N ARG A 12 -11.58 -35.07 4.68
CA ARG A 12 -10.71 -34.92 5.86
C ARG A 12 -9.66 -33.84 5.66
N LEU A 13 -9.04 -33.77 4.48
CA LEU A 13 -8.09 -32.70 4.14
C LEU A 13 -8.77 -31.32 4.10
N ASN A 14 -9.98 -31.25 3.55
CA ASN A 14 -10.75 -30.00 3.51
C ASN A 14 -11.13 -29.52 4.91
N ASN A 15 -11.63 -30.41 5.76
CA ASN A 15 -11.97 -30.09 7.15
C ASN A 15 -10.72 -29.59 7.90
N ARG A 16 -9.58 -30.29 7.73
CA ARG A 16 -8.33 -29.87 8.37
C ARG A 16 -7.84 -28.52 7.88
N ARG A 17 -8.00 -28.21 6.59
CA ARG A 17 -7.65 -26.90 6.04
C ARG A 17 -8.55 -25.81 6.61
N ALA A 18 -9.86 -26.05 6.70
CA ALA A 18 -10.82 -25.12 7.28
C ALA A 18 -10.50 -24.81 8.76
N GLU A 19 -10.19 -25.83 9.57
CA GLU A 19 -9.76 -25.65 10.97
C GLU A 19 -8.51 -24.75 11.08
N LEU A 20 -7.50 -24.99 10.22
CA LEU A 20 -6.28 -24.19 10.22
C LEU A 20 -6.53 -22.75 9.79
N ASP A 21 -7.43 -22.53 8.83
CA ASP A 21 -7.79 -21.19 8.37
C ASP A 21 -8.62 -20.43 9.41
N ASP A 22 -9.53 -21.10 10.12
CA ASP A 22 -10.26 -20.49 11.24
C ASP A 22 -9.30 -20.04 12.36
N MET A 23 -8.34 -20.89 12.75
CA MET A 23 -7.32 -20.51 13.74
C MET A 23 -6.46 -19.31 13.29
N ARG A 24 -6.12 -19.23 11.99
CA ARG A 24 -5.39 -18.07 11.44
C ARG A 24 -6.25 -16.81 11.44
N GLN A 25 -7.54 -16.94 11.12
CA GLN A 25 -8.47 -15.82 11.13
C GLN A 25 -8.67 -15.29 12.55
N GLN A 26 -8.87 -16.16 13.54
CA GLN A 26 -8.96 -15.78 14.95
C GLN A 26 -7.68 -15.07 15.41
N ARG A 27 -6.50 -15.59 15.04
CA ARG A 27 -5.21 -14.95 15.34
C ARG A 27 -5.10 -13.55 14.73
N LEU A 28 -5.51 -13.38 13.48
CA LEU A 28 -5.51 -12.09 12.79
C LEU A 28 -6.46 -11.10 13.48
N LEU A 29 -7.68 -11.51 13.83
CA LEU A 29 -8.65 -10.67 14.52
C LEU A 29 -8.16 -10.22 15.90
N ALA A 30 -7.53 -11.11 16.66
CA ALA A 30 -6.91 -10.77 17.93
C ALA A 30 -5.80 -9.72 17.77
N ALA A 31 -4.93 -9.89 16.76
CA ALA A 31 -3.89 -8.91 16.45
C ALA A 31 -4.48 -7.55 16.02
N ILE A 32 -5.57 -7.54 15.24
CA ILE A 32 -6.27 -6.32 14.84
C ILE A 32 -6.81 -5.58 16.07
N SER A 33 -7.42 -6.28 17.04
CA SER A 33 -7.88 -5.67 18.29
C SER A 33 -6.74 -4.97 19.03
N LYS A 34 -5.62 -5.67 19.25
CA LYS A 34 -4.44 -5.11 19.90
C LYS A 34 -3.84 -3.92 19.13
N LEU A 35 -3.83 -3.97 17.79
CA LEU A 35 -3.37 -2.85 16.97
C LEU A 35 -4.29 -1.63 17.09
N ARG A 36 -5.62 -1.82 17.19
CA ARG A 36 -6.56 -0.72 17.45
C ARG A 36 -6.30 -0.06 18.79
N GLU A 37 -6.05 -0.86 19.84
CA GLU A 37 -5.66 -0.37 21.17
C GLU A 37 -4.36 0.46 21.12
N LEU A 38 -3.42 0.11 20.23
CA LEU A 38 -2.18 0.86 19.98
C LEU A 38 -2.37 2.10 19.08
N GLY A 39 -3.60 2.45 18.70
CA GLY A 39 -3.89 3.65 17.90
C GLY A 39 -3.81 3.47 16.39
N TRP A 40 -3.68 2.24 15.88
CA TRP A 40 -3.60 1.97 14.43
C TRP A 40 -4.96 1.87 13.72
N GLY A 41 -6.06 2.21 14.39
CA GLY A 41 -7.42 2.05 13.86
C GLY A 41 -7.63 2.65 12.46
N SER A 42 -7.13 3.87 12.22
CA SER A 42 -7.31 4.55 10.93
C SER A 42 -6.63 3.84 9.75
N GLU A 43 -5.41 3.32 9.94
CA GLU A 43 -4.73 2.55 8.88
C GLU A 43 -5.36 1.16 8.72
N LEU A 44 -5.84 0.55 9.82
CA LEU A 44 -6.58 -0.72 9.78
C LEU A 44 -7.88 -0.61 8.98
N ASP A 45 -8.65 0.46 9.17
CA ASP A 45 -9.91 0.70 8.45
C ASP A 45 -9.66 0.83 6.94
N ARG A 46 -8.55 1.44 6.53
CA ARG A 46 -8.16 1.54 5.12
C ARG A 46 -7.84 0.18 4.49
N ILE A 47 -7.13 -0.69 5.21
CA ILE A 47 -6.78 -2.02 4.69
C ILE A 47 -7.91 -3.05 4.87
N ALA A 48 -8.94 -2.74 5.66
CA ALA A 48 -10.10 -3.60 5.86
C ALA A 48 -10.84 -3.88 4.54
N ALA A 49 -10.91 -2.89 3.63
CA ALA A 49 -11.48 -3.06 2.29
C ALA A 49 -10.78 -4.16 1.47
N ARG A 50 -9.49 -4.42 1.76
CA ARG A 50 -8.68 -5.48 1.16
C ARG A 50 -8.57 -6.70 2.07
N LYS A 51 -9.54 -6.90 2.98
CA LYS A 51 -9.59 -8.02 3.92
C LYS A 51 -8.29 -8.19 4.72
N TYR A 52 -7.63 -7.09 5.07
CA TYR A 52 -6.37 -7.07 5.82
C TYR A 52 -5.23 -7.86 5.16
N GLU A 53 -5.22 -7.97 3.82
CA GLU A 53 -4.27 -8.81 3.07
C GLU A 53 -2.79 -8.64 3.50
N PRO A 54 -2.25 -7.42 3.72
CA PRO A 54 -0.87 -7.26 4.18
C PRO A 54 -0.58 -7.93 5.53
N LEU A 55 -1.52 -7.83 6.48
CA LEU A 55 -1.39 -8.47 7.79
C LEU A 55 -1.64 -9.98 7.70
N ARG A 56 -2.56 -10.42 6.85
CA ARG A 56 -2.84 -11.84 6.61
C ARG A 56 -1.64 -12.59 6.03
N GLN A 57 -0.85 -11.90 5.21
CA GLN A 57 0.39 -12.42 4.63
C GLN A 57 1.58 -12.34 5.59
N HIS A 58 1.49 -11.60 6.69
CA HIS A 58 2.55 -11.47 7.68
C HIS A 58 2.85 -12.82 8.36
N SER A 59 4.12 -13.20 8.39
CA SER A 59 4.58 -14.54 8.81
C SER A 59 4.10 -14.91 10.22
N GLN A 60 4.18 -13.97 11.17
CA GLN A 60 3.77 -14.19 12.56
C GLN A 60 2.25 -14.25 12.77
N LEU A 61 1.46 -13.73 11.84
CA LEU A 61 0.00 -13.71 11.91
C LEU A 61 -0.64 -14.86 11.11
N ARG A 62 0.09 -15.43 10.15
CA ARG A 62 -0.33 -16.60 9.37
C ARG A 62 -0.22 -17.95 10.10
N LEU A 63 0.28 -17.93 11.34
CA LEU A 63 0.42 -19.13 12.16
C LEU A 63 -0.96 -19.62 12.63
N ALA A 64 -1.26 -20.91 12.47
CA ALA A 64 -2.48 -21.53 12.99
C ALA A 64 -2.31 -21.88 14.48
N LYS A 65 -2.11 -20.85 15.31
CA LYS A 65 -1.95 -20.94 16.77
C LYS A 65 -2.61 -19.74 17.45
N PRO A 66 -3.23 -19.92 18.62
CA PRO A 66 -3.79 -18.81 19.39
C PRO A 66 -2.78 -17.70 19.67
N LEU A 67 -3.24 -16.45 19.68
CA LEU A 67 -2.44 -15.30 20.06
C LEU A 67 -2.64 -15.02 21.54
N THR A 68 -1.76 -15.55 22.38
CA THR A 68 -1.74 -15.23 23.81
C THR A 68 -1.03 -13.89 24.04
N ASP A 69 -1.26 -13.24 25.20
CA ASP A 69 -0.59 -11.96 25.51
C ASP A 69 0.94 -12.08 25.50
N ARG A 70 1.48 -13.18 26.03
CA ARG A 70 2.93 -13.45 25.96
C ARG A 70 3.43 -13.60 24.52
N ALA A 71 2.65 -14.24 23.66
CA ALA A 71 3.01 -14.38 22.24
C ALA A 71 2.89 -13.04 21.51
N TRP A 72 1.89 -12.22 21.86
CA TRP A 72 1.72 -10.87 21.34
C TRP A 72 2.93 -9.99 21.63
N LEU A 73 3.38 -9.92 22.89
CA LEU A 73 4.55 -9.12 23.29
C LEU A 73 5.81 -9.47 22.48
N LYS A 74 5.97 -10.74 22.07
CA LYS A 74 7.11 -11.18 21.26
C LYS A 74 7.05 -10.72 19.81
N ILE A 75 5.86 -10.56 19.24
CA ILE A 75 5.67 -10.24 17.82
C ILE A 75 5.20 -8.81 17.60
N GLN A 76 4.84 -8.08 18.66
CA GLN A 76 4.23 -6.76 18.60
C GLN A 76 5.07 -5.79 17.78
N ASN A 77 6.39 -5.74 18.01
CA ASN A 77 7.27 -4.84 17.28
C ASN A 77 7.29 -5.14 15.78
N ASP A 78 7.36 -6.41 15.40
CA ASP A 78 7.34 -6.82 13.99
C ASP A 78 6.02 -6.44 13.30
N VAL A 79 4.90 -6.66 14.00
CA VAL A 79 3.56 -6.34 13.49
C VAL A 79 3.36 -4.81 13.40
N VAL A 80 3.88 -4.04 14.36
CA VAL A 80 3.87 -2.57 14.32
C VAL A 80 4.74 -2.05 13.18
N ALA A 81 5.93 -2.61 12.96
CA ALA A 81 6.78 -2.26 11.82
C ALA A 81 6.08 -2.55 10.48
N CYS A 82 5.28 -3.62 10.41
CA CYS A 82 4.42 -3.88 9.26
C CYS A 82 3.38 -2.77 9.06
N MET A 83 2.73 -2.29 10.12
CA MET A 83 1.79 -1.16 10.06
C MET A 83 2.44 0.16 9.65
N GLU A 84 3.65 0.43 10.14
CA GLU A 84 4.45 1.60 9.72
C GLU A 84 4.76 1.54 8.22
N LYS A 85 5.16 0.36 7.72
CA LYS A 85 5.38 0.17 6.29
C LYS A 85 4.12 0.45 5.47
N ILE A 86 2.96 -0.08 5.90
CA ILE A 86 1.66 0.18 5.25
C ILE A 86 1.36 1.69 5.20
N ARG A 87 1.56 2.40 6.32
CA ARG A 87 1.36 3.85 6.39
C ARG A 87 2.31 4.59 5.45
N ASN A 88 3.59 4.23 5.44
CA ASN A 88 4.60 4.85 4.60
C ASN A 88 4.34 4.61 3.11
N ASP A 89 3.94 3.41 2.73
CA ASP A 89 3.58 3.08 1.34
C ASP A 89 2.36 3.89 0.88
N ARG A 90 1.36 4.07 1.76
CA ARG A 90 0.22 4.95 1.49
C ARG A 90 0.65 6.40 1.31
N LEU A 91 1.45 6.95 2.23
CA LEU A 91 1.94 8.34 2.15
C LEU A 91 2.76 8.58 0.88
N ARG A 92 3.64 7.64 0.54
CA ARG A 92 4.42 7.68 -0.71
C ARG A 92 3.54 7.57 -1.93
N GLY A 93 2.51 6.71 -1.90
CA GLY A 93 1.51 6.59 -2.96
C GLY A 93 0.76 7.89 -3.18
N GLY A 94 0.26 8.51 -2.10
CA GLY A 94 -0.40 9.83 -2.15
C GLY A 94 0.51 10.90 -2.75
N ARG A 95 1.74 11.01 -2.26
CA ARG A 95 2.73 11.95 -2.80
C ARG A 95 2.98 11.72 -4.29
N ARG A 96 3.12 10.47 -4.74
CA ARG A 96 3.31 10.15 -6.17
C ARG A 96 2.12 10.58 -7.03
N VAL A 97 0.89 10.43 -6.54
CA VAL A 97 -0.32 10.85 -7.26
C VAL A 97 -0.33 12.36 -7.44
N VAL A 98 -0.08 13.12 -6.37
CA VAL A 98 -0.04 14.60 -6.39
C VAL A 98 1.06 15.10 -7.32
N LEU A 99 2.30 14.63 -7.13
CA LEU A 99 3.43 15.00 -7.98
C LEU A 99 3.17 14.64 -9.45
N GLY A 100 2.62 13.46 -9.72
CA GLY A 100 2.26 13.05 -11.07
C GLY A 100 1.21 13.94 -11.71
N ALA A 101 0.22 14.42 -10.95
CA ALA A 101 -0.77 15.37 -11.45
C ALA A 101 -0.13 16.71 -11.80
N ARG A 102 0.71 17.25 -10.91
CA ARG A 102 1.41 18.53 -11.13
C ARG A 102 2.37 18.48 -12.31
N LEU A 103 3.14 17.40 -12.45
CA LEU A 103 4.03 17.21 -13.60
C LEU A 103 3.27 17.12 -14.93
N ARG A 104 2.09 16.48 -14.95
CA ARG A 104 1.21 16.48 -16.14
C ARG A 104 0.70 17.88 -16.47
N THR A 105 0.32 18.67 -15.46
CA THR A 105 -0.09 20.07 -15.66
C THR A 105 1.06 20.90 -16.23
N LEU A 106 2.27 20.81 -15.65
CA LEU A 106 3.44 21.50 -16.16
C LEU A 106 3.72 21.12 -17.62
N GLN A 107 3.68 19.82 -17.93
CA GLN A 107 3.87 19.31 -19.29
C GLN A 107 2.84 19.92 -20.26
N SER A 108 1.57 19.96 -19.85
CA SER A 108 0.50 20.55 -20.67
C SER A 108 0.74 22.03 -20.93
N VAL A 109 1.05 22.82 -19.90
CA VAL A 109 1.28 24.27 -20.03
C VAL A 109 2.49 24.57 -20.90
N VAL A 110 3.62 23.90 -20.68
CA VAL A 110 4.84 24.08 -21.48
C VAL A 110 4.61 23.66 -22.93
N SER A 111 3.86 22.58 -23.15
CA SER A 111 3.54 22.13 -24.51
C SER A 111 2.66 23.18 -25.22
N ALA A 112 1.61 23.67 -24.54
CA ALA A 112 0.72 24.69 -25.08
C ALA A 112 1.47 25.99 -25.41
N ALA A 113 2.34 26.47 -24.51
CA ALA A 113 3.15 27.66 -24.72
C ALA A 113 4.12 27.50 -25.90
N ARG A 114 4.65 26.29 -26.13
CA ARG A 114 5.53 25.98 -27.27
C ARG A 114 4.81 25.82 -28.60
N THR A 115 3.50 25.55 -28.58
CA THR A 115 2.68 25.41 -29.80
C THR A 115 1.85 26.66 -30.10
N ALA A 116 1.77 27.60 -29.15
CA ALA A 116 1.07 28.86 -29.32
C ALA A 116 1.73 29.70 -30.42
N PRO A 117 0.95 30.42 -31.26
CA PRO A 117 1.51 31.29 -32.29
C PRO A 117 2.41 32.41 -31.71
N PRO A 118 3.45 32.85 -32.46
CA PRO A 118 3.85 32.36 -33.79
C PRO A 118 4.41 30.93 -33.74
N MET A 119 4.24 30.17 -34.85
CA MET A 119 4.74 28.78 -34.95
C MET A 119 6.22 28.72 -34.57
N ARG A 120 6.61 27.61 -33.91
CA ARG A 120 7.98 27.34 -33.46
C ARG A 120 9.04 27.83 -34.45
N THR A 121 9.92 28.69 -33.96
CA THR A 121 11.07 29.21 -34.68
C THR A 121 12.35 28.51 -34.22
N ILE A 122 13.47 28.68 -34.95
CA ILE A 122 14.78 28.10 -34.59
C ILE A 122 15.22 28.54 -33.18
N THR A 123 14.84 29.73 -32.73
CA THR A 123 15.14 30.21 -31.38
C THR A 123 14.33 29.49 -30.28
N ASP A 124 13.18 28.90 -30.61
CA ASP A 124 12.38 28.11 -29.68
C ASP A 124 12.96 26.71 -29.40
N GLU A 125 13.83 26.20 -30.28
CA GLU A 125 14.50 24.90 -30.08
C GLU A 125 15.47 24.92 -28.89
N TYR A 126 16.03 26.08 -28.57
CA TYR A 126 16.94 26.27 -27.43
C TYR A 126 16.22 26.48 -26.10
N LYS A 127 14.88 26.56 -26.09
CA LYS A 127 14.13 26.74 -24.84
C LYS A 127 14.19 25.46 -23.99
N PRO A 128 14.28 25.58 -22.65
CA PRO A 128 14.28 24.43 -21.75
C PRO A 128 12.99 23.63 -21.87
N GLY A 129 13.13 22.31 -21.95
CA GLY A 129 12.03 21.36 -21.97
C GLY A 129 11.37 21.20 -20.61
N VAL A 130 10.30 20.42 -20.56
CA VAL A 130 9.59 20.11 -19.30
C VAL A 130 10.52 19.50 -18.25
N HIS A 131 11.47 18.66 -18.68
CA HIS A 131 12.44 18.01 -17.80
C HIS A 131 13.44 19.02 -17.23
N ASP A 132 13.95 19.92 -18.07
CA ASP A 132 14.88 20.98 -17.66
C ASP A 132 14.21 21.91 -16.65
N LEU A 133 12.98 22.33 -16.96
CA LEU A 133 12.17 23.17 -16.08
C LEU A 133 11.84 22.46 -14.76
N ALA A 134 11.49 21.17 -14.77
CA ALA A 134 11.16 20.43 -13.54
C ALA A 134 12.35 20.22 -12.58
N ILE A 135 13.59 20.40 -13.07
CA ILE A 135 14.80 20.30 -12.25
C ILE A 135 15.22 21.66 -11.68
N MET A 136 14.76 22.77 -12.27
CA MET A 136 15.02 24.11 -11.76
C MET A 136 14.47 24.26 -10.33
N PRO A 137 15.26 24.81 -9.37
CA PRO A 137 14.86 24.89 -7.97
C PRO A 137 13.50 25.55 -7.75
N GLU A 138 13.21 26.64 -8.46
CA GLU A 138 11.99 27.44 -8.31
C GLU A 138 10.74 26.66 -8.74
N VAL A 139 10.86 25.92 -9.84
CA VAL A 139 9.78 25.07 -10.36
C VAL A 139 9.64 23.81 -9.51
N ARG A 140 10.75 23.23 -9.04
CA ARG A 140 10.73 22.08 -8.14
C ARG A 140 10.05 22.40 -6.82
N GLU A 141 10.33 23.56 -6.23
CA GLU A 141 9.65 24.03 -5.02
C GLU A 141 8.14 24.10 -5.23
N LEU A 142 7.68 24.63 -6.37
CA LEU A 142 6.26 24.66 -6.71
C LEU A 142 5.67 23.25 -6.91
N ILE A 143 6.43 22.35 -7.54
CA ILE A 143 6.00 20.96 -7.74
C ILE A 143 5.93 20.21 -6.40
N ASP A 144 6.82 20.47 -5.45
CA ASP A 144 6.92 19.79 -4.15
C ASP A 144 6.09 20.45 -3.03
N ALA A 145 5.59 21.68 -3.21
CA ALA A 145 4.84 22.44 -2.20
C ALA A 145 3.66 21.63 -1.63
N SER A 146 3.43 21.68 -0.32
CA SER A 146 2.19 21.08 0.24
C SER A 146 0.99 21.91 -0.21
N ASP A 147 -0.11 21.25 -0.60
CA ASP A 147 -1.41 21.92 -0.68
C ASP A 147 -1.95 21.99 0.76
N ASP A 148 -1.38 22.85 1.61
CA ASP A 148 -1.91 23.15 2.96
C ASP A 148 -3.14 24.07 2.88
#